data_AF-A0A3D1ZX93-F1
#
_entry.id   AF-A0A3D1ZX93-F1
#
_cell.length_a   1.000
_cell.length_b   1.000
_cell.length_c   1.000
_cell.angle_alpha   90.00
_cell.angle_beta   90.00
_cell.angle_gamma   90.00
#
_symmetry.space_group_name_H-M   'P 1'
#
loop_
_entity.id
_entity.type
_entity.pdbx_description
1 polymer ?
#
loop_
_entity_poly.entity_id
_entity_poly.type
_entity_poly.pdbx_seq_one_letter_code
_entity_poly.pdbx_strand_id
1 'polypeptide(L)'
;MYRVTSIAPCMSPFVVNTSIAKVVSKHNADIQMQVRATGAATRHVVEAAQGKVDFFFSSPTLNWLMDGNRGPYKGMENAPQLEDNLGMIFSYEMGPYHYVVNADSGINSLDDLAGKKVFAGPPGGAARGVVLRNIKS
;
A
#
# COMPACT_ATOMS: atom_id res chain seq x y z
N MET A 1 -21.56 5.87 9.39
CA MET A 1 -20.12 6.11 9.61
C MET A 1 -19.33 5.21 8.70
N TYR A 2 -18.49 5.79 7.83
CA TYR A 2 -17.62 5.05 6.93
C TYR A 2 -16.30 4.66 7.62
N ARG A 3 -15.83 3.44 7.34
CA ARG A 3 -14.60 2.84 7.86
C ARG A 3 -13.51 3.01 6.82
N VAL A 4 -12.47 3.76 7.16
CA VAL A 4 -11.33 4.02 6.28
C VAL A 4 -10.11 3.32 6.84
N THR A 5 -9.49 2.45 6.04
CA THR A 5 -8.27 1.76 6.42
C THR A 5 -7.06 2.34 5.70
N SER A 6 -5.96 2.49 6.42
CA SER A 6 -4.71 3.04 5.93
C SER A 6 -3.53 2.24 6.47
N ILE A 7 -2.35 2.45 5.90
CA ILE A 7 -1.08 1.98 6.50
C ILE A 7 -0.65 2.86 7.68
N ALA A 8 0.52 2.55 8.25
CA ALA A 8 1.06 3.17 9.46
C ALA A 8 0.96 4.71 9.49
N PRO A 9 0.78 5.31 10.69
CA PRO A 9 0.79 6.76 10.85
C PRO A 9 2.09 7.38 10.32
N CYS A 10 2.03 8.65 9.93
CA CYS A 10 3.13 9.44 9.34
C CYS A 10 3.54 9.04 7.91
N MET A 11 3.01 7.97 7.34
CA MET A 11 3.19 7.64 5.92
C MET A 11 2.23 8.46 5.05
N SER A 12 2.61 8.74 3.79
CA SER A 12 1.80 9.53 2.85
C SER A 12 0.35 9.03 2.73
N PRO A 13 0.03 7.71 2.73
CA PRO A 13 -1.35 7.28 2.63
C PRO A 13 -2.21 7.62 3.84
N PHE A 14 -1.62 7.62 5.05
CA PHE A 14 -2.35 8.01 6.26
C PHE A 14 -2.67 9.50 6.22
N VAL A 15 -1.72 10.33 5.77
CA VAL A 15 -1.93 11.77 5.58
C VAL A 15 -3.02 12.03 4.53
N VAL A 16 -3.00 11.33 3.40
CA VAL A 16 -4.02 11.48 2.35
C VAL A 16 -5.40 11.08 2.87
N ASN A 17 -5.56 9.89 3.46
CA ASN A 17 -6.85 9.41 3.96
C ASN A 17 -7.42 10.30 5.07
N THR A 18 -6.58 10.79 5.98
CA THR A 18 -7.02 11.74 7.02
C THR A 18 -7.36 13.12 6.45
N SER A 19 -6.67 13.56 5.40
CA SER A 19 -6.99 14.81 4.71
C SER A 19 -8.33 14.73 3.98
N ILE A 20 -8.61 13.62 3.31
CA ILE A 20 -9.93 13.35 2.69
C ILE A 20 -11.03 13.36 3.75
N ALA A 21 -10.84 12.62 4.85
CA ALA A 21 -11.82 12.60 5.94
C ALA A 21 -12.13 14.01 6.48
N LYS A 22 -11.10 14.85 6.65
CA LYS A 22 -11.26 16.25 7.08
C LYS A 22 -12.02 17.10 6.06
N VAL A 23 -11.70 16.97 4.77
CA VAL A 23 -12.38 17.71 3.70
C VAL A 23 -13.85 17.28 3.61
N VAL A 24 -14.13 15.97 3.68
CA VAL A 24 -15.50 15.44 3.67
C VAL A 24 -16.29 15.98 4.84
N SER A 25 -15.77 15.89 6.07
CA SER A 25 -16.44 16.42 7.25
C SER A 25 -16.64 17.95 7.22
N LYS A 26 -15.70 18.69 6.63
CA LYS A 26 -15.83 20.15 6.47
C LYS A 26 -16.99 20.55 5.55
N HIS A 27 -17.22 19.77 4.50
CA HIS A 27 -18.22 20.10 3.48
C HIS A 27 -19.53 19.30 3.60
N ASN A 28 -19.57 18.25 4.43
CA ASN A 28 -20.71 17.36 4.62
C ASN A 28 -20.81 16.95 6.09
N ALA A 29 -21.55 17.72 6.89
CA ALA A 29 -21.64 17.53 8.35
C ALA A 29 -22.20 16.15 8.76
N ASP A 30 -23.06 15.56 7.92
CA ASP A 30 -23.71 14.27 8.20
C ASP A 30 -22.81 13.06 7.86
N ILE A 31 -21.69 13.29 7.16
CA ILE A 31 -20.78 12.22 6.74
C ILE A 31 -19.62 12.12 7.73
N GLN A 32 -19.58 10.98 8.42
CA GLN A 32 -18.48 10.63 9.33
C GLN A 32 -17.59 9.56 8.71
N MET A 33 -16.28 9.84 8.65
CA MET A 33 -15.26 8.89 8.21
C MET A 33 -14.28 8.61 9.36
N GLN A 34 -14.13 7.34 9.73
CA GLN A 34 -13.19 6.91 10.76
C GLN A 34 -11.95 6.29 10.12
N VAL A 35 -10.83 7.00 10.20
CA VAL A 35 -9.54 6.51 9.67
C VAL A 35 -8.81 5.70 10.73
N ARG A 36 -8.36 4.49 10.35
CA ARG A 36 -7.55 3.61 11.19
C ARG A 36 -6.26 3.26 10.46
N ALA A 37 -5.13 3.37 11.16
CA ALA A 37 -3.89 2.76 10.71
C ALA A 37 -3.97 1.27 11.02
N THR A 38 -4.06 0.45 9.98
CA THR A 38 -4.13 -1.00 10.09
C THR A 38 -3.01 -1.64 9.25
N GLY A 39 -3.06 -2.96 9.05
CA GLY A 39 -1.96 -3.76 8.48
C GLY A 39 -1.57 -3.44 7.03
N ALA A 40 -0.98 -4.42 6.35
CA ALA A 40 -0.48 -4.23 4.98
C ALA A 40 -1.61 -4.00 3.95
N ALA A 41 -1.30 -3.26 2.88
CA ALA A 41 -2.22 -3.00 1.78
C ALA A 41 -2.81 -4.28 1.14
N THR A 42 -2.03 -5.38 1.14
CA THR A 42 -2.51 -6.69 0.67
C THR A 42 -3.75 -7.17 1.43
N ARG A 43 -3.81 -6.92 2.74
CA ARG A 43 -4.95 -7.21 3.61
C ARG A 43 -6.09 -6.21 3.41
N HIS A 44 -5.78 -4.92 3.20
CA HIS A 44 -6.80 -3.89 2.97
C HIS A 44 -7.68 -4.20 1.77
N VAL A 45 -7.08 -4.66 0.67
CA VAL A 45 -7.80 -5.06 -0.55
C VAL A 45 -8.81 -6.17 -0.24
N VAL A 46 -8.41 -7.19 0.52
CA VAL A 46 -9.30 -8.31 0.90
C VAL A 46 -10.41 -7.84 1.84
N GLU A 47 -10.08 -7.00 2.82
CA GLU A 47 -11.09 -6.46 3.76
C GLU A 47 -12.11 -5.56 3.04
N ALA A 48 -11.67 -4.76 2.06
CA ALA A 48 -12.55 -3.93 1.25
C ALA A 48 -13.46 -4.80 0.35
N ALA A 49 -12.89 -5.79 -0.33
CA ALA A 49 -13.63 -6.71 -1.18
C ALA A 49 -14.68 -7.55 -0.42
N GLN A 50 -14.48 -7.74 0.89
CA GLN A 50 -15.41 -8.41 1.80
C GLN A 50 -16.39 -7.44 2.49
N GLY A 51 -16.38 -6.14 2.15
CA GLY A 51 -17.24 -5.12 2.77
C GLY A 51 -16.93 -4.81 4.24
N LYS A 52 -15.74 -5.17 4.73
CA LYS A 52 -15.30 -4.91 6.12
C LYS A 52 -14.79 -3.49 6.32
N VAL A 53 -14.38 -2.83 5.26
CA VAL A 53 -13.99 -1.42 5.21
C VAL A 53 -14.63 -0.79 3.98
N ASP A 54 -14.90 0.52 4.04
CA ASP A 54 -15.62 1.24 2.98
C ASP A 54 -14.66 2.01 2.07
N PHE A 55 -13.53 2.47 2.62
CA PHE A 55 -12.45 3.11 1.87
C PHE A 55 -11.10 2.58 2.33
N PHE A 56 -10.14 2.51 1.41
CA PHE A 56 -8.83 1.95 1.68
C PHE A 56 -7.73 2.57 0.82
N PHE A 57 -6.49 2.46 1.29
CA PHE A 57 -5.32 2.69 0.46
C PHE A 57 -4.82 1.37 -0.13
N SER A 58 -4.46 1.38 -1.41
CA SER A 58 -3.81 0.26 -2.09
C SER A 58 -2.96 0.74 -3.27
N SER A 59 -2.19 -0.19 -3.85
CA SER A 59 -1.55 -0.04 -5.15
C SER A 59 -2.43 -0.71 -6.21
N PRO A 60 -2.61 -0.12 -7.41
CA PRO A 60 -3.32 -0.76 -8.52
C PRO A 60 -2.72 -2.13 -8.91
N THR A 61 -1.43 -2.36 -8.65
CA THR A 61 -0.80 -3.65 -8.85
C THR A 61 -1.45 -4.75 -8.00
N LEU A 62 -1.97 -4.42 -6.82
CA LEU A 62 -2.65 -5.41 -5.98
C LEU A 62 -4.01 -5.82 -6.54
N ASN A 63 -4.74 -4.92 -7.21
CA ASN A 63 -5.96 -5.26 -7.95
C ASN A 63 -5.64 -6.29 -9.05
N TRP A 64 -4.65 -6.01 -9.90
CA TRP A 64 -4.21 -6.95 -10.94
C TRP A 64 -3.70 -8.29 -10.39
N LEU A 65 -3.02 -8.27 -9.25
CA LEU A 65 -2.58 -9.51 -8.59
C LEU A 65 -3.77 -10.29 -8.01
N MET A 66 -4.83 -9.63 -7.55
CA MET A 66 -6.03 -10.27 -7.03
C MET A 66 -6.86 -10.89 -8.17
N ASP A 67 -7.14 -10.12 -9.22
CA ASP A 67 -7.80 -10.58 -10.45
C ASP A 67 -7.05 -11.77 -11.08
N GLY A 68 -5.72 -11.66 -11.19
CA GLY A 68 -4.89 -12.72 -11.76
C GLY A 68 -4.61 -13.90 -10.82
N ASN A 69 -5.13 -13.89 -9.58
CA ASN A 69 -4.82 -14.86 -8.53
C ASN A 69 -3.31 -15.14 -8.36
N ARG A 70 -2.53 -14.06 -8.16
CA ARG A 70 -1.06 -14.04 -8.13
C ARG A 70 -0.52 -13.45 -6.84
N GLY A 71 0.77 -13.68 -6.61
CA GLY A 71 1.52 -13.09 -5.51
C GLY A 71 0.86 -13.37 -4.14
N PRO A 72 0.48 -12.34 -3.37
CA PRO A 72 -0.10 -12.52 -2.04
C PRO A 72 -1.49 -13.21 -2.06
N TYR A 73 -2.14 -13.29 -3.22
CA TYR A 73 -3.49 -13.85 -3.34
C TYR A 73 -3.54 -15.29 -3.87
N LYS A 74 -2.41 -15.87 -4.31
CA LYS A 74 -2.34 -17.18 -5.00
C LYS A 74 -3.09 -18.34 -4.31
N GLY A 75 -3.20 -18.31 -2.98
CA GLY A 75 -3.90 -19.33 -2.18
C GLY A 75 -5.40 -19.08 -1.98
N MET A 76 -5.96 -18.04 -2.58
CA MET A 76 -7.35 -17.61 -2.42
C MET A 76 -8.11 -17.91 -3.70
N GLU A 77 -8.83 -19.03 -3.74
CA GLU A 77 -9.55 -19.49 -4.94
C GLU A 77 -10.54 -18.45 -5.46
N ASN A 78 -11.15 -17.67 -4.56
CA ASN A 78 -12.12 -16.64 -4.88
C ASN A 78 -11.51 -15.23 -5.07
N ALA A 79 -10.17 -15.11 -5.20
CA ALA A 79 -9.53 -13.81 -5.36
C ALA A 79 -10.06 -13.00 -6.56
N PRO A 80 -10.25 -13.57 -7.76
CA PRO A 80 -10.78 -12.80 -8.88
C PRO A 80 -12.19 -12.26 -8.61
N GLN A 81 -13.08 -13.07 -8.03
CA GLN A 81 -14.45 -12.66 -7.70
C GLN A 81 -14.49 -11.60 -6.58
N LEU A 82 -13.48 -11.55 -5.72
CA LEU A 82 -13.33 -10.51 -4.73
C LEU A 82 -12.91 -9.18 -5.36
N GLU A 83 -12.14 -9.22 -6.44
CA GLU A 83 -11.71 -8.01 -7.16
C GLU A 83 -12.91 -7.25 -7.74
N ASP A 84 -13.92 -7.98 -8.25
CA ASP A 84 -15.17 -7.41 -8.79
C ASP A 84 -15.91 -6.47 -7.81
N ASN A 85 -15.66 -6.60 -6.50
CA ASN A 85 -16.28 -5.76 -5.47
C ASN A 85 -15.51 -4.45 -5.22
N LEU A 86 -14.38 -4.24 -5.89
CA LEU A 86 -13.50 -3.10 -5.65
C LEU A 86 -13.70 -2.01 -6.70
N GLY A 87 -13.63 -0.76 -6.25
CA GLY A 87 -13.69 0.42 -7.11
C GLY A 87 -12.55 1.38 -6.85
N MET A 88 -11.95 1.91 -7.91
CA MET A 88 -10.94 2.96 -7.82
C MET A 88 -11.59 4.34 -7.89
N ILE A 89 -11.33 5.19 -6.89
CA ILE A 89 -11.87 6.55 -6.83
C ILE A 89 -10.88 7.55 -7.44
N PHE A 90 -9.61 7.49 -7.04
CA PHE A 90 -8.54 8.33 -7.60
C PHE A 90 -7.17 7.70 -7.35
N SER A 91 -6.15 8.20 -8.07
CA SER A 91 -4.75 7.82 -7.88
C SER A 91 -3.92 9.02 -7.46
N TYR A 92 -2.83 8.78 -6.74
CA TYR A 92 -1.81 9.77 -6.44
C TYR A 92 -0.44 9.11 -6.36
N GLU A 93 0.60 9.89 -6.64
CA GLU A 93 1.97 9.42 -6.47
C GLU A 93 2.31 9.34 -4.98
N MET A 94 2.69 8.15 -4.51
CA MET A 94 3.06 7.94 -3.11
C MET A 94 4.43 8.56 -2.76
N GLY A 95 5.28 8.74 -3.79
CA GLY A 95 6.63 9.29 -3.72
C GLY A 95 7.69 8.33 -4.31
N PRO A 96 8.93 8.80 -4.48
CA PRO A 96 10.02 7.99 -5.01
C PRO A 96 10.51 6.94 -4.01
N TYR A 97 11.14 5.89 -4.54
CA TYR A 97 11.91 4.95 -3.72
C TYR A 97 13.22 5.60 -3.29
N HIS A 98 13.46 5.62 -1.98
CA HIS A 98 14.68 6.17 -1.40
C HIS A 98 15.64 5.04 -1.04
N TYR A 99 16.83 5.05 -1.63
CA TYR A 99 17.95 4.22 -1.20
C TYR A 99 18.79 5.05 -0.22
N VAL A 100 18.81 4.63 1.03
CA VAL A 100 19.48 5.37 2.11
C VAL A 100 20.62 4.51 2.64
N VAL A 101 21.80 5.11 2.72
CA VAL A 101 23.02 4.50 3.26
C VAL A 101 23.64 5.42 4.30
N ASN A 102 24.48 4.87 5.18
CA ASN A 102 25.29 5.73 6.04
C ASN A 102 26.29 6.52 5.18
N ALA A 103 26.54 7.78 5.56
CA ALA A 103 27.43 8.66 4.82
C ALA A 103 28.87 8.11 4.69
N ASP A 104 29.31 7.30 5.66
CA ASP A 104 30.62 6.67 5.73
C ASP A 104 30.66 5.24 5.17
N SER A 105 29.57 4.76 4.56
CA SER A 105 29.47 3.37 4.07
C SER A 105 30.31 3.08 2.82
N GLY A 106 30.76 4.12 2.11
CA GLY A 106 31.41 4.00 0.80
C GLY A 106 30.48 3.57 -0.35
N ILE A 107 29.18 3.42 -0.10
CA ILE A 107 28.18 3.03 -1.12
C ILE A 107 27.72 4.28 -1.86
N ASN A 108 28.03 4.36 -3.16
CA ASN A 108 27.68 5.51 -4.01
C ASN A 108 26.82 5.12 -5.22
N SER A 109 26.64 3.81 -5.44
CA SER A 109 25.83 3.25 -6.51
C SER A 109 25.07 2.01 -6.03
N LEU A 110 24.12 1.52 -6.84
CA LEU A 110 23.43 0.26 -6.55
C LEU A 110 24.36 -0.95 -6.66
N ASP A 111 25.42 -0.88 -7.47
CA ASP A 111 26.38 -1.98 -7.66
C ASP A 111 27.21 -2.21 -6.38
N ASP A 112 27.45 -1.15 -5.59
CA ASP A 112 28.16 -1.23 -4.30
C ASP A 112 27.36 -1.98 -3.21
N LEU A 113 26.08 -2.30 -3.47
CA LEU A 113 25.24 -3.09 -2.57
C LEU A 113 25.58 -4.58 -2.59
N ALA A 114 26.36 -5.06 -3.57
CA ALA A 114 26.74 -6.46 -3.69
C ALA A 114 27.45 -6.96 -2.41
N GLY A 115 26.95 -8.08 -1.87
CA GLY A 115 27.46 -8.67 -0.62
C GLY A 115 27.13 -7.89 0.66
N LYS A 116 26.37 -6.79 0.59
CA LYS A 116 25.91 -6.04 1.77
C LYS A 116 24.58 -6.56 2.29
N LYS A 117 24.29 -6.26 3.56
CA LYS A 117 22.96 -6.49 4.14
C LYS A 117 22.03 -5.35 3.74
N VAL A 118 20.99 -5.65 2.97
CA VAL A 118 20.02 -4.67 2.47
C VAL A 118 18.64 -4.91 3.05
N PHE A 119 18.07 -3.89 3.68
CA PHE A 119 16.65 -3.87 4.03
C PHE A 119 15.82 -3.34 2.85
N ALA A 120 15.26 -4.25 2.04
CA ALA A 120 14.42 -3.90 0.89
C ALA A 120 12.95 -3.59 1.25
N GLY A 121 12.65 -3.27 2.52
CA GLY A 121 11.29 -3.08 3.02
C GLY A 121 10.69 -4.31 3.73
N PRO A 122 9.55 -4.12 4.42
CA PRO A 122 8.96 -5.14 5.29
C PRO A 122 8.48 -6.37 4.50
N PRO A 123 8.49 -7.57 5.12
CA PRO A 123 7.91 -8.78 4.54
C PRO A 123 6.45 -8.56 4.12
N GLY A 124 6.09 -8.99 2.91
CA GLY A 124 4.72 -8.86 2.36
C GLY A 124 4.35 -7.47 1.82
N GLY A 125 5.23 -6.47 1.92
CA GLY A 125 5.01 -5.16 1.31
C GLY A 125 5.22 -5.18 -0.20
N ALA A 126 4.29 -4.58 -0.97
CA ALA A 126 4.39 -4.51 -2.43
C ALA A 126 5.69 -3.83 -2.91
N ALA A 127 6.16 -2.82 -2.17
CA ALA A 127 7.40 -2.09 -2.43
C ALA A 127 8.64 -3.01 -2.47
N ARG A 128 8.66 -4.09 -1.68
CA ARG A 128 9.82 -4.99 -1.59
C ARG A 128 10.14 -5.63 -2.93
N GLY A 129 9.11 -6.07 -3.66
CA GLY A 129 9.28 -6.67 -4.98
C GLY A 129 9.83 -5.68 -6.01
N VAL A 130 9.44 -4.41 -5.92
CA VAL A 130 9.95 -3.34 -6.81
C VAL A 130 11.41 -3.04 -6.49
N VAL A 131 11.75 -2.85 -5.22
CA VAL A 131 13.12 -2.56 -4.78
C VAL A 131 14.09 -3.68 -5.18
N LEU A 132 13.71 -4.95 -4.96
CA LEU A 132 14.55 -6.09 -5.32
C LEU A 132 14.78 -6.26 -6.83
N ARG A 133 13.87 -5.74 -7.68
CA ARG A 133 14.09 -5.74 -9.15
C ARG A 133 15.10 -4.68 -9.59
N ASN A 134 15.23 -3.60 -8.83
CA ASN A 134 16.14 -2.50 -9.13
C ASN A 134 17.56 -2.78 -8.62
N ILE A 135 17.67 -3.48 -7.49
CA ILE A 135 18.94 -3.94 -6.94
C ILE A 135 19.25 -5.26 -7.65
N LYS A 136 19.91 -5.20 -8.81
CA LYS A 136 20.28 -6.38 -9.59
C LYS A 136 20.98 -7.40 -8.69
N SER A 137 20.50 -8.64 -8.73
CA SER A 137 21.22 -9.85 -8.29
C SER A 137 21.94 -10.47 -9.45
#